data_AF-A0A2Z2MHV1-F1
#
_entry.id   AF-A0A2Z2MHV1-F1
#
_cell.length_a   1.000
_cell.length_b   1.000
_cell.length_c   1.000
_cell.angle_alpha   90.00
_cell.angle_beta   90.00
_cell.angle_gamma   90.00
#
_symmetry.space_group_name_H-M   'P 1'
#
loop_
_entity.id
_entity.type
_entity.pdbx_description
1 polymer ?
#
loop_
_entity_poly.entity_id
_entity_poly.type
_entity_poly.pdbx_seq_one_letter_code
_entity_poly.pdbx_strand_id
1 'polypeptide(L)'
;MRYERNFTDKGLSKFGDSLINFVFSLALSEYLGKPTGERVPNASLSIALELSGLRHLVPPRTDKHGRGDIAEAIFAYAWLEGRITVEEAVEILKENFTGDVTHFSMRKEAIGRAFAEVFKVIGERLGL
;
A
#
# COMPACT_ATOMS: atom_id res chain seq x y z
N MET A 1 5.85 20.56 -8.71
CA MET A 1 5.01 20.82 -7.54
C MET A 1 5.70 20.22 -6.32
N ARG A 2 5.66 20.87 -5.17
CA ARG A 2 6.10 20.27 -3.90
C ARG A 2 4.83 19.84 -3.17
N TYR A 3 4.65 18.55 -2.94
CA TYR A 3 3.46 18.06 -2.26
C TYR A 3 3.64 18.25 -0.76
N GLU A 4 2.59 18.69 -0.07
CA GLU A 4 2.64 18.81 1.39
C GLU A 4 2.66 17.40 2.00
N ARG A 5 3.52 17.18 3.00
CA ARG A 5 3.57 15.92 3.77
C ARG A 5 2.39 15.86 4.74
N ASN A 6 1.19 15.77 4.20
CA ASN A 6 -0.07 15.68 4.94
C ASN A 6 -0.82 14.40 4.54
N PHE A 7 -0.66 13.33 5.33
CA PHE A 7 -1.31 12.05 5.04
C PHE A 7 -2.82 12.04 5.30
N THR A 8 -3.38 13.12 5.87
CA THR A 8 -4.84 13.27 6.03
C THR A 8 -5.51 13.94 4.83
N ASP A 9 -4.72 14.39 3.84
CA ASP A 9 -5.23 15.02 2.63
C ASP A 9 -6.06 14.03 1.79
N LYS A 10 -7.31 14.41 1.51
CA LYS A 10 -8.26 13.57 0.78
C LYS A 10 -7.97 13.48 -0.72
N GLY A 11 -7.29 14.47 -1.30
CA GLY A 11 -6.84 14.39 -2.69
C GLY A 11 -5.72 13.35 -2.84
N LEU A 12 -4.78 13.35 -1.89
CA LEU A 12 -3.65 12.44 -1.83
C LEU A 12 -4.09 11.00 -1.58
N SER A 13 -5.03 10.76 -0.66
CA SER A 13 -5.65 9.43 -0.47
C SER A 13 -6.36 8.95 -1.72
N LYS A 14 -7.22 9.77 -2.36
CA LYS A 14 -7.95 9.36 -3.57
C LYS A 14 -7.01 9.03 -4.74
N PHE A 15 -5.94 9.81 -4.92
CA PHE A 15 -4.92 9.49 -5.90
C PHE A 15 -4.20 8.19 -5.53
N GLY A 16 -3.84 8.03 -4.25
CA GLY A 16 -3.24 6.82 -3.69
C GLY A 16 -4.07 5.56 -3.89
N ASP A 17 -5.39 5.59 -3.68
CA ASP A 17 -6.31 4.47 -3.93
C ASP A 17 -6.19 3.99 -5.39
N SER A 18 -6.21 4.93 -6.36
CA SER A 18 -6.05 4.56 -7.77
C SER A 18 -4.68 3.96 -8.08
N LEU A 19 -3.62 4.53 -7.51
CA LEU A 19 -2.24 4.13 -7.75
C LEU A 19 -1.92 2.77 -7.12
N ILE A 20 -2.33 2.56 -5.86
CA ILE A 20 -2.04 1.33 -5.12
C ILE A 20 -2.81 0.14 -5.69
N ASN A 21 -4.04 0.36 -6.17
CA ASN A 21 -4.83 -0.66 -6.85
C ASN A 21 -4.20 -1.05 -8.21
N PHE A 22 -3.63 -0.08 -8.93
CA PHE A 22 -2.89 -0.36 -10.16
C PHE A 22 -1.63 -1.18 -9.88
N VAL A 23 -0.81 -0.75 -8.93
CA VAL A 23 0.41 -1.46 -8.49
C VAL A 23 0.07 -2.89 -8.07
N PHE A 24 -0.96 -3.08 -7.26
CA PHE A 24 -1.40 -4.41 -6.83
C PHE A 24 -1.88 -5.28 -7.99
N SER A 25 -2.70 -4.73 -8.89
CA SER A 25 -3.22 -5.47 -10.05
C SER A 25 -2.10 -5.88 -11.00
N LEU A 26 -1.11 -5.00 -11.20
CA LEU A 26 0.05 -5.30 -12.03
C LEU A 26 0.90 -6.41 -11.40
N ALA A 27 1.25 -6.28 -10.12
CA ALA A 27 1.99 -7.31 -9.38
C ALA A 27 1.27 -8.66 -9.41
N LEU A 28 -0.04 -8.67 -9.17
CA LEU A 28 -0.83 -9.89 -9.18
C LEU A 28 -0.94 -10.50 -10.58
N SER A 29 -1.02 -9.66 -11.62
CA SER A 29 -1.03 -10.14 -13.01
C SER A 29 0.26 -10.86 -13.39
N GLU A 30 1.40 -10.27 -13.02
CA GLU A 30 2.71 -10.86 -13.24
C GLU A 30 2.89 -12.15 -12.44
N TYR A 31 2.52 -12.15 -11.16
CA TYR A 31 2.60 -13.32 -10.29
C TYR A 31 1.74 -14.49 -10.79
N LEU A 32 0.54 -14.22 -11.30
CA LEU A 32 -0.37 -15.25 -11.83
C LEU A 32 -0.07 -15.63 -13.29
N GLY A 33 0.83 -14.92 -13.98
CA GLY A 33 1.12 -15.12 -15.40
C GLY A 33 -0.06 -14.79 -16.33
N LYS A 34 -1.03 -13.99 -15.89
CA LYS A 34 -2.18 -13.57 -16.69
C LYS A 34 -2.72 -12.20 -16.26
N PRO A 35 -3.21 -11.35 -17.18
CA PRO A 35 -3.81 -10.07 -16.81
C PRO A 35 -4.99 -10.23 -15.83
N THR A 36 -4.98 -9.47 -14.75
CA THR A 36 -6.07 -9.40 -13.76
C THR A 36 -6.19 -7.97 -13.20
N GLY A 37 -7.33 -7.68 -12.58
CA GLY A 37 -7.61 -6.38 -11.97
C GLY A 37 -8.32 -6.58 -10.64
N GLU A 38 -7.65 -6.19 -9.55
CA GLU A 38 -8.13 -6.43 -8.19
C GLU A 38 -7.89 -5.20 -7.33
N ARG A 39 -8.79 -4.97 -6.37
CA ARG A 39 -8.63 -3.89 -5.39
C ARG A 39 -7.96 -4.38 -4.13
N VAL A 40 -7.14 -3.53 -3.54
CA VAL A 40 -6.54 -3.77 -2.23
C VAL A 40 -7.62 -3.58 -1.16
N PRO A 41 -7.88 -4.56 -0.29
CA PRO A 41 -8.81 -4.36 0.81
C PRO A 41 -8.27 -3.32 1.81
N ASN A 42 -9.10 -2.38 2.25
CA ASN A 42 -8.75 -1.42 3.31
C ASN A 42 -8.18 -2.09 4.58
N ALA A 43 -8.69 -3.27 4.93
CA ALA A 43 -8.17 -4.02 6.05
C ALA A 43 -6.72 -4.49 5.84
N SER A 44 -6.35 -4.86 4.61
CA SER A 44 -4.97 -5.22 4.26
C SER A 44 -4.02 -4.03 4.40
N LEU A 45 -4.45 -2.84 3.98
CA LEU A 45 -3.67 -1.62 4.17
C LEU A 45 -3.49 -1.26 5.66
N SER A 46 -4.53 -1.43 6.47
CA SER A 46 -4.41 -1.27 7.92
C SER A 46 -3.41 -2.26 8.53
N ILE A 47 -3.41 -3.52 8.08
CA ILE A 47 -2.43 -4.54 8.51
C ILE A 47 -1.02 -4.12 8.08
N ALA A 48 -0.86 -3.64 6.84
CA ALA A 48 0.42 -3.20 6.32
C ALA A 48 1.04 -2.06 7.13
N LEU A 49 0.24 -1.06 7.54
CA LEU A 49 0.71 0.02 8.41
C LEU A 49 1.12 -0.47 9.80
N GLU A 50 0.46 -1.49 10.33
CA GLU A 50 0.80 -2.10 11.61
C GLU A 50 2.13 -2.86 11.52
N LEU A 51 2.27 -3.72 10.51
CA LEU A 51 3.46 -4.55 10.32
C LEU A 51 4.70 -3.78 9.84
N SER A 52 4.51 -2.63 9.18
CA SER A 52 5.60 -1.75 8.77
C SER A 52 6.07 -0.79 9.86
N GLY A 53 5.37 -0.75 11.00
CA GLY A 53 5.67 0.19 12.09
C GLY A 53 5.22 1.62 11.82
N LEU A 54 4.42 1.87 10.77
CA LEU A 54 3.91 3.21 10.41
C LEU A 54 2.56 3.56 11.05
N ARG A 55 2.05 2.71 11.94
CA ARG A 55 0.75 2.91 12.60
C ARG A 55 0.66 4.21 13.42
N HIS A 56 1.79 4.76 13.88
CA HIS A 56 1.85 6.04 14.61
C HIS A 56 1.46 7.24 13.75
N LEU A 57 1.54 7.14 12.42
CA LEU A 57 1.14 8.19 11.49
C LEU A 57 -0.38 8.32 11.35
N VAL A 58 -1.12 7.30 11.75
CA VAL A 58 -2.58 7.30 11.71
C VAL A 58 -3.12 8.05 12.94
N PRO A 59 -3.93 9.12 12.76
CA PRO A 59 -4.46 9.89 13.87
C PRO A 59 -5.24 9.05 14.91
N PRO A 60 -5.28 9.49 16.18
CA PRO A 60 -6.16 8.88 17.17
C PRO A 60 -7.62 8.94 16.72
N ARG A 61 -8.40 7.89 17.05
CA ARG A 61 -9.84 7.78 16.73
C ARG A 61 -10.18 7.70 15.24
N THR A 62 -9.21 7.49 14.35
CA THR A 62 -9.47 7.15 12.95
C THR A 62 -10.16 5.78 12.85
N ASP A 63 -11.28 5.75 12.13
CA ASP A 63 -12.06 4.55 11.88
C ASP A 63 -11.34 3.60 10.91
N LYS A 64 -11.91 2.41 10.69
CA LYS A 64 -11.30 1.37 9.83
C LYS A 64 -11.05 1.85 8.39
N HIS A 65 -11.92 2.72 7.87
CA HIS A 65 -11.81 3.25 6.50
C HIS A 65 -10.70 4.29 6.44
N GLY A 66 -10.68 5.24 7.36
CA GLY A 66 -9.64 6.26 7.41
C GLY A 66 -8.23 5.70 7.59
N ARG A 67 -8.04 4.50 8.17
CA ARG A 67 -6.72 3.85 8.21
C ARG A 67 -6.20 3.48 6.83
N GLY A 68 -7.09 3.00 5.95
CA GLY A 68 -6.79 2.74 4.55
C GLY A 68 -6.41 4.03 3.84
N ASP A 69 -7.22 5.08 4.00
CA ASP A 69 -6.95 6.40 3.42
C ASP A 69 -5.55 6.93 3.78
N ILE A 70 -5.12 6.77 5.04
CA ILE A 70 -3.76 7.19 5.45
C ILE A 70 -2.68 6.37 4.72
N ALA A 71 -2.86 5.05 4.59
CA ALA A 71 -1.91 4.20 3.87
C ALA A 71 -1.81 4.60 2.39
N GLU A 72 -2.94 4.84 1.75
CA GLU A 72 -3.02 5.32 0.37
C GLU A 72 -2.30 6.66 0.21
N ALA A 73 -2.52 7.59 1.13
CA ALA A 73 -1.88 8.90 1.11
C ALA A 73 -0.36 8.82 1.32
N ILE A 74 0.12 7.95 2.21
CA ILE A 74 1.56 7.69 2.39
C ILE A 74 2.18 7.16 1.10
N PHE A 75 1.54 6.16 0.47
CA PHE A 75 2.02 5.58 -0.78
C PHE A 75 2.08 6.62 -1.90
N ALA A 76 0.99 7.38 -2.08
CA ALA A 76 0.91 8.45 -3.05
C ALA A 76 2.00 9.51 -2.85
N TYR A 77 2.20 9.96 -1.60
CA TYR A 77 3.23 10.93 -1.28
C TYR A 77 4.63 10.41 -1.63
N ALA A 78 4.94 9.17 -1.24
CA ALA A 78 6.23 8.56 -1.52
C ALA A 78 6.54 8.49 -3.02
N TRP A 79 5.53 8.11 -3.82
CA TRP A 79 5.66 8.05 -5.27
C TRP A 79 5.84 9.45 -5.88
N LEU A 80 5.04 10.42 -5.46
CA LEU A 80 5.12 11.81 -5.93
C LEU A 80 6.46 12.50 -5.59
N GLU A 81 7.07 12.12 -4.47
CA GLU A 81 8.39 12.60 -4.04
C GLU A 81 9.55 11.76 -4.63
N GLY A 82 9.26 10.81 -5.53
CA GLY A 82 10.27 9.98 -6.20
C GLY A 82 11.00 9.01 -5.25
N ARG A 83 10.39 8.64 -4.12
CA ARG A 83 10.97 7.73 -3.12
C ARG A 83 10.67 6.27 -3.40
N ILE A 84 9.69 5.99 -4.24
CA ILE A 84 9.38 4.65 -4.72
C ILE A 84 8.79 4.76 -6.13
N THR A 85 9.08 3.80 -7.01
CA THR A 85 8.44 3.71 -8.33
C THR A 85 7.37 2.64 -8.35
N VAL A 86 6.55 2.61 -9.41
CA VAL A 86 5.56 1.55 -9.60
C VAL A 86 6.26 0.20 -9.76
N GLU A 87 7.31 0.15 -10.58
CA GLU A 87 8.06 -1.06 -10.91
C GLU A 87 8.70 -1.66 -9.65
N GLU A 88 9.30 -0.81 -8.81
CA GLU A 88 9.88 -1.24 -7.55
C GLU A 88 8.83 -1.78 -6.58
N ALA A 89 7.71 -1.06 -6.41
CA ALA A 89 6.63 -1.52 -5.55
C ALA A 89 6.04 -2.86 -6.04
N VAL A 90 5.91 -3.03 -7.36
CA VAL A 90 5.47 -4.29 -7.99
C VAL A 90 6.42 -5.43 -7.67
N GLU A 91 7.73 -5.22 -7.80
CA GLU A 91 8.71 -6.27 -7.53
C GLU A 91 8.71 -6.68 -6.06
N ILE A 92 8.71 -5.71 -5.13
CA ILE A 92 8.61 -5.98 -3.69
C ILE A 92 7.34 -6.79 -3.37
N LEU A 93 6.20 -6.42 -3.98
CA LEU A 93 4.96 -7.18 -3.76
C LEU A 93 5.07 -8.62 -4.25
N LYS A 94 5.62 -8.84 -5.45
CA LYS A 94 5.77 -10.18 -6.04
C LYS A 94 6.69 -11.07 -5.21
N GLU A 95 7.82 -10.53 -4.74
CA GLU A 95 8.76 -11.25 -3.88
C GLU A 95 8.12 -11.68 -2.56
N ASN A 96 7.08 -10.97 -2.10
CA ASN A 96 6.39 -11.21 -0.84
C ASN A 96 5.00 -11.83 -1.00
N PHE A 97 4.57 -12.16 -2.22
CA PHE A 97 3.36 -12.93 -2.43
C PHE A 97 3.59 -14.40 -2.07
N THR A 98 2.60 -14.98 -1.40
CA THR A 98 2.50 -16.43 -1.15
C THR A 98 1.32 -16.99 -1.91
N GLY A 99 1.16 -18.32 -1.95
CA GLY A 99 -0.05 -18.96 -2.50
C GLY A 99 -1.35 -18.42 -1.89
N ASP A 100 -1.28 -17.94 -0.64
CA ASP A 100 -2.40 -17.39 0.13
C ASP A 100 -2.99 -16.11 -0.46
N VAL A 101 -2.26 -15.39 -1.32
CA VAL A 101 -2.78 -14.19 -2.01
C VAL A 101 -4.00 -14.50 -2.89
N THR A 102 -4.16 -15.76 -3.30
CA THR A 102 -5.32 -16.26 -4.06
C THR A 102 -6.36 -16.96 -3.17
N HIS A 103 -6.03 -17.25 -1.91
CA HIS A 103 -6.88 -18.02 -1.01
C HIS A 103 -7.89 -17.13 -0.28
N PHE A 104 -9.19 -17.37 -0.46
CA PHE A 104 -10.27 -16.49 0.02
C PHE A 104 -10.15 -16.05 1.50
N SER A 105 -9.83 -16.97 2.41
CA SER A 105 -9.75 -16.68 3.85
C SER A 105 -8.46 -15.97 4.28
N MET A 106 -7.34 -16.20 3.57
CA MET A 106 -6.00 -15.74 3.96
C MET A 106 -5.52 -14.54 3.16
N ARG A 107 -6.14 -14.28 2.00
CA ARG A 107 -5.82 -13.22 1.06
C ARG A 107 -5.62 -11.86 1.73
N LYS A 108 -6.50 -11.49 2.64
CA LYS A 108 -6.42 -10.19 3.35
C LYS A 108 -5.11 -10.03 4.12
N GLU A 109 -4.71 -11.04 4.87
CA GLU A 109 -3.49 -11.04 5.68
C GLU A 109 -2.25 -11.11 4.77
N ALA A 110 -2.29 -11.97 3.75
CA ALA A 110 -1.20 -12.12 2.79
C ALA A 110 -0.92 -10.81 2.04
N ILE A 111 -1.95 -10.12 1.55
CA ILE A 111 -1.82 -8.80 0.91
C ILE A 111 -1.26 -7.78 1.91
N GLY A 112 -1.73 -7.79 3.16
CA GLY A 112 -1.25 -6.88 4.20
C GLY A 112 0.24 -7.05 4.51
N ARG A 113 0.71 -8.31 4.56
CA ARG A 113 2.14 -8.64 4.75
C ARG A 113 2.99 -8.19 3.56
N ALA A 114 2.56 -8.45 2.34
CA ALA A 114 3.28 -8.01 1.16
C ALA A 114 3.41 -6.48 1.09
N PHE A 115 2.31 -5.76 1.34
CA PHE A 115 2.36 -4.30 1.41
C PHE A 115 3.19 -3.77 2.57
N ALA A 116 3.30 -4.50 3.68
CA ALA A 116 4.13 -4.08 4.80
C ALA A 116 5.59 -3.87 4.39
N GLU A 117 6.14 -4.75 3.54
CA GLU A 117 7.51 -4.61 3.03
C GLU A 117 7.67 -3.35 2.16
N VAL A 118 6.68 -3.04 1.33
CA VAL A 118 6.65 -1.78 0.56
C VAL A 118 6.64 -0.57 1.49
N PHE A 119 5.80 -0.59 2.52
CA PHE A 119 5.70 0.51 3.48
C PHE A 119 6.95 0.67 4.36
N LYS A 120 7.68 -0.40 4.67
CA LYS A 120 8.98 -0.29 5.35
C LYS A 120 9.99 0.49 4.50
N VAL A 121 10.11 0.13 3.22
CA VAL A 121 10.99 0.85 2.27
C VAL A 121 10.60 2.32 2.16
N ILE A 122 9.29 2.61 2.07
CA ILE A 122 8.78 3.98 2.06
C ILE A 122 9.15 4.71 3.36
N GLY A 123 8.92 4.08 4.52
CA GLY A 123 9.20 4.65 5.84
C GLY A 123 10.68 5.03 5.99
N GLU A 124 11.59 4.13 5.63
CA GLU A 124 13.03 4.38 5.64
C GLU A 124 13.42 5.55 4.73
N ARG A 125 12.91 5.60 3.50
CA ARG A 125 13.28 6.63 2.51
C ARG A 125 12.67 7.99 2.79
N LEU A 126 11.54 8.04 3.49
CA LEU A 126 10.90 9.28 3.92
C LEU A 126 11.33 9.74 5.31
N GLY A 127 12.01 8.89 6.09
CA GLY A 127 12.37 9.13 7.48
C GLY A 127 11.14 9.25 8.38
N LEU A 128 10.24 8.25 8.32
CA LEU A 128 8.97 8.20 9.06
C LEU A 128 9.01 7.30 10.30
#